data_AF-A0A7V9F032-F1
#
_entry.id   AF-A0A7V9F032-F1
#
_cell.length_a   1.000
_cell.length_b   1.000
_cell.length_c   1.000
_cell.angle_alpha   90.00
_cell.angle_beta   90.00
_cell.angle_gamma   90.00
#
_symmetry.space_group_name_H-M   'P 1'
#
loop_
_entity.id
_entity.type
_entity.pdbx_description
1 polymer ?
#
loop_
_entity_poly.entity_id
_entity_poly.type
_entity_poly.pdbx_seq_one_letter_code
_entity_poly.pdbx_strand_id
1 'polypeptide(L)'
;MSYALENALSQWEEGARRLGDDPAMDPAVNAVLDELRRRLGSTFEIAELAQMYADDTDWASELARRGATGTEAVFVVDAAFGRYAREAADYGGGRIRPRAARGGAQRDR
;
A
#
# COMPACT_ATOMS: atom_id res chain seq x y z
N MET A 1 16.84 2.72 3.89
CA MET A 1 15.62 2.11 3.32
C MET A 1 15.99 1.53 1.97
N SER A 2 15.24 0.55 1.46
CA SER A 2 15.51 0.03 0.12
C SER A 2 15.04 1.03 -0.94
N TYR A 3 15.73 1.09 -2.08
CA TYR A 3 15.34 1.95 -3.22
C TYR A 3 13.91 1.64 -3.70
N ALA A 4 13.50 0.36 -3.66
CA ALA A 4 12.15 -0.07 -4.01
C ALA A 4 11.09 0.59 -3.10
N LEU A 5 11.36 0.69 -1.79
CA LEU A 5 10.44 1.32 -0.84
C LEU A 5 10.33 2.83 -1.05
N GLU A 6 11.45 3.52 -1.24
CA GLU A 6 11.45 4.97 -1.48
C GLU A 6 10.72 5.33 -2.78
N ASN A 7 10.96 4.57 -3.84
CA ASN A 7 10.26 4.71 -5.11
C ASN A 7 8.75 4.42 -4.93
N ALA A 8 8.38 3.33 -4.26
CA ALA A 8 6.98 2.96 -4.05
C ALA A 8 6.21 4.04 -3.27
N LEU A 9 6.77 4.53 -2.15
CA LEU A 9 6.16 5.62 -1.38
C LEU A 9 5.91 6.87 -2.24
N SER A 10 6.89 7.25 -3.07
CA SER A 10 6.77 8.41 -3.96
C SER A 10 5.66 8.21 -5.01
N GLN A 11 5.56 7.01 -5.59
CA GLN A 11 4.53 6.68 -6.58
C GLN A 11 3.13 6.64 -5.96
N TRP A 12 2.99 6.06 -4.77
CA TRP A 12 1.71 6.00 -4.06
C TRP A 12 1.20 7.39 -3.67
N GLU A 13 2.08 8.27 -3.20
CA GLU A 13 1.72 9.66 -2.91
C GLU A 13 1.31 10.43 -4.18
N GLU A 14 2.02 10.20 -5.29
CA GLU A 14 1.67 10.79 -6.59
C GLU A 14 0.30 10.32 -7.08
N GLY A 15 0.06 9.01 -7.08
CA GLY A 15 -1.20 8.44 -7.52
C GLY A 15 -2.37 8.91 -6.68
N ALA A 16 -2.24 8.92 -5.34
CA ALA A 16 -3.28 9.45 -4.46
C ALA A 16 -3.58 10.94 -4.74
N ARG A 17 -2.55 11.75 -5.00
CA ARG A 17 -2.72 13.17 -5.31
C ARG A 17 -3.38 13.41 -6.67
N ARG A 18 -3.06 12.59 -7.67
CA ARG A 18 -3.64 12.69 -9.01
C ARG A 18 -5.06 12.16 -9.08
N LEU A 19 -5.36 11.07 -8.36
CA LEU A 19 -6.71 10.54 -8.24
C LEU A 19 -7.63 11.51 -7.49
N GLY A 20 -7.08 12.21 -6.49
CA GLY A 20 -7.84 13.15 -5.68
C GLY A 20 -8.91 12.45 -4.85
N ASP A 21 -9.93 13.22 -4.46
CA ASP A 21 -11.10 12.72 -3.75
C ASP A 21 -12.27 12.56 -4.74
N ASP A 22 -12.09 11.65 -5.71
CA ASP A 22 -13.11 11.33 -6.71
C ASP A 22 -13.90 10.07 -6.31
N PRO A 23 -15.17 10.21 -5.88
CA PRO A 23 -16.01 9.08 -5.50
C PRO A 23 -16.27 8.09 -6.64
N ALA A 24 -16.14 8.50 -7.91
CA ALA A 24 -16.29 7.60 -9.05
C ALA A 24 -15.18 6.53 -9.09
N MET A 25 -14.02 6.81 -8.48
CA MET A 25 -12.87 5.92 -8.45
C MET A 25 -12.86 4.97 -7.24
N ASP A 26 -13.68 5.25 -6.22
CA ASP A 26 -13.73 4.46 -4.99
C ASP A 26 -14.02 2.96 -5.24
N PRO A 27 -14.95 2.55 -6.12
CA PRO A 27 -15.15 1.13 -6.40
C PRO A 27 -13.89 0.44 -6.93
N ALA A 28 -13.13 1.10 -7.80
CA ALA A 28 -11.91 0.54 -8.38
C ALA A 28 -10.79 0.45 -7.33
N VAL A 29 -10.63 1.50 -6.51
CA VAL A 29 -9.67 1.51 -5.39
C VAL A 29 -10.01 0.42 -4.38
N ASN A 30 -11.28 0.30 -3.99
CA ASN A 30 -11.74 -0.70 -3.03
C ASN A 30 -11.53 -2.13 -3.55
N ALA A 31 -11.74 -2.38 -4.85
CA ALA A 31 -11.47 -3.69 -5.45
C ALA A 31 -9.99 -4.10 -5.31
N VAL A 32 -9.05 -3.16 -5.50
CA VAL A 32 -7.62 -3.41 -5.30
C VAL A 32 -7.30 -3.61 -3.82
N LEU A 33 -7.87 -2.80 -2.92
CA LEU A 33 -7.69 -2.94 -1.47
C LEU A 33 -8.16 -4.30 -0.94
N ASP A 34 -9.29 -4.79 -1.42
CA ASP A 34 -9.82 -6.10 -1.00
C ASP A 34 -8.91 -7.25 -1.46
N GLU A 35 -8.32 -7.13 -2.64
CA GLU A 35 -7.35 -8.11 -3.13
C GLU A 35 -6.01 -8.03 -2.38
N LEU A 36 -5.55 -6.82 -2.01
CA LEU A 36 -4.39 -6.64 -1.13
C LEU A 36 -4.60 -7.35 0.22
N ARG A 37 -5.78 -7.20 0.83
CA ARG A 37 -6.13 -7.89 2.08
C ARG A 37 -6.13 -9.41 1.93
N ARG A 38 -6.61 -9.93 0.80
CA ARG A 38 -6.59 -11.38 0.53
C ARG A 38 -5.19 -11.94 0.37
N ARG A 39 -4.28 -11.19 -0.26
CA ARG A 39 -2.91 -11.64 -0.58
C ARG A 39 -1.94 -11.48 0.57
N LEU A 40 -1.92 -10.29 1.18
CA LEU A 40 -0.92 -9.92 2.20
C LEU A 40 -1.43 -10.15 3.63
N GLY A 41 -2.74 -10.26 3.82
CA GLY A 41 -3.35 -10.37 5.14
C GLY A 41 -3.22 -9.10 5.96
N SER A 42 -3.61 -9.18 7.24
CA SER A 42 -3.76 -8.00 8.13
C SER A 42 -2.49 -7.59 8.90
N THR A 43 -1.40 -8.34 8.80
CA THR A 43 -0.14 -8.03 9.48
C THR A 43 1.01 -8.17 8.49
N PHE A 44 1.55 -7.04 8.08
CA PHE A 44 2.66 -6.94 7.13
C PHE A 44 3.50 -5.70 7.43
N GLU A 45 4.74 -5.72 6.95
CA GLU A 45 5.65 -4.58 6.96
C GLU A 45 5.56 -3.80 5.65
N ILE A 46 5.83 -2.50 5.71
CA ILE A 46 5.75 -1.63 4.53
C ILE A 46 6.71 -2.05 3.41
N ALA A 47 7.84 -2.65 3.79
CA ALA A 47 8.82 -3.19 2.85
C ALA A 47 8.27 -4.38 2.06
N GLU A 48 7.45 -5.24 2.68
CA GLU A 48 6.81 -6.37 2.01
C GLU A 48 5.78 -5.88 0.99
N LEU A 49 4.99 -4.86 1.34
CA LEU A 49 4.06 -4.21 0.42
C LEU A 49 4.79 -3.55 -0.76
N ALA A 50 5.90 -2.84 -0.49
CA ALA A 50 6.69 -2.21 -1.53
C ALA A 50 7.36 -3.22 -2.47
N GLN A 51 7.81 -4.36 -1.94
CA GLN A 51 8.38 -5.43 -2.74
C GLN A 51 7.32 -6.07 -3.65
N MET A 52 6.14 -6.37 -3.12
CA MET A 52 5.01 -6.83 -3.93
C MET A 52 4.65 -5.83 -5.04
N TYR A 53 4.64 -4.54 -4.71
CA TYR A 53 4.36 -3.49 -5.68
C TYR A 53 5.38 -3.45 -6.83
N ALA A 54 6.66 -3.72 -6.54
CA ALA A 54 7.74 -3.73 -7.53
C ALA A 54 7.76 -5.02 -8.37
N ASP A 55 7.39 -6.16 -7.78
CA ASP A 55 7.57 -7.48 -8.39
C ASP A 55 6.34 -7.99 -9.16
N ASP A 56 5.10 -7.77 -8.66
CA ASP A 56 3.88 -8.29 -9.30
C ASP A 56 2.61 -7.46 -8.97
N THR A 57 2.25 -6.57 -9.90
CA THR A 57 1.03 -5.74 -9.83
C THR A 57 0.13 -5.85 -11.07
N ASP A 58 0.33 -6.89 -11.89
CA ASP A 58 -0.50 -7.11 -13.09
C ASP A 58 -1.97 -7.35 -12.71
N TRP A 59 -2.21 -8.10 -11.64
CA TRP A 59 -3.53 -8.33 -11.06
C TRP A 59 -4.19 -7.03 -10.59
N ALA A 60 -3.42 -6.11 -9.99
CA ALA A 60 -3.93 -4.85 -9.47
C ALA A 60 -4.35 -3.94 -10.64
N SER A 61 -3.52 -3.93 -11.68
CA SER A 61 -3.79 -3.21 -12.92
C SER A 61 -5.03 -3.76 -13.64
N GLU A 62 -5.23 -5.08 -13.63
CA GLU A 62 -6.44 -5.68 -14.21
C GLU A 62 -7.71 -5.28 -13.44
N LEU A 63 -7.66 -5.30 -12.10
CA LEU A 63 -8.78 -4.85 -11.27
C LEU A 63 -9.09 -3.36 -11.48
N ALA A 64 -8.06 -2.51 -11.49
CA ALA A 64 -8.22 -1.08 -11.70
C ALA A 64 -8.86 -0.77 -13.07
N ARG A 65 -8.44 -1.47 -14.13
CA ARG A 65 -8.99 -1.30 -15.49
C ARG A 65 -10.48 -1.64 -15.64
N ARG A 66 -11.10 -2.30 -14.65
CA ARG A 66 -12.54 -2.58 -14.66
C ARG A 66 -13.39 -1.34 -14.30
N GLY A 67 -12.80 -0.36 -13.62
CA GLY A 67 -13.48 0.86 -13.18
C GLY A 67 -12.80 2.18 -13.58
N ALA A 68 -11.58 2.13 -14.11
CA ALA A 68 -10.82 3.31 -14.54
C ALA A 68 -10.15 3.07 -15.90
N THR A 69 -9.89 4.14 -16.65
CA THR A 69 -9.35 4.03 -18.02
C THR A 69 -7.97 4.68 -18.18
N GLY A 70 -7.15 4.13 -19.08
CA GLY A 70 -5.85 4.71 -19.40
C GLY A 70 -4.97 4.93 -18.15
N THR A 71 -4.54 6.18 -17.95
CA THR A 71 -3.64 6.57 -16.86
C THR A 71 -4.33 6.56 -15.49
N GLU A 72 -5.67 6.69 -15.42
CA GLU A 72 -6.42 6.65 -14.16
C GLU A 72 -6.27 5.28 -13.47
N ALA A 73 -6.20 4.20 -14.25
CA ALA A 73 -6.00 2.86 -13.72
C ALA A 73 -4.66 2.73 -12.96
N VAL A 74 -3.61 3.41 -13.41
CA VAL A 74 -2.32 3.45 -12.71
C VAL A 74 -2.47 4.18 -11.37
N PHE A 75 -3.14 5.34 -11.38
CA PHE A 75 -3.35 6.11 -10.15
C PHE A 75 -4.26 5.40 -9.14
N VAL A 76 -5.21 4.60 -9.62
CA VAL A 76 -6.03 3.73 -8.75
C VAL A 76 -5.16 2.70 -8.04
N VAL A 77 -4.24 2.03 -8.75
CA VAL A 77 -3.31 1.08 -8.14
C VAL A 77 -2.44 1.79 -7.10
N ASP A 78 -1.78 2.88 -7.48
CA ASP A 78 -0.90 3.66 -6.62
C ASP A 78 -1.62 4.15 -5.36
N ALA A 79 -2.84 4.69 -5.52
CA ALA A 79 -3.65 5.17 -4.41
C ALA A 79 -4.10 4.03 -3.50
N ALA A 80 -4.48 2.87 -4.04
CA ALA A 80 -4.86 1.71 -3.25
C ALA A 80 -3.69 1.20 -2.40
N PHE A 81 -2.50 1.05 -3.00
CA PHE A 81 -1.30 0.68 -2.25
C PHE A 81 -0.93 1.72 -1.20
N GLY A 82 -1.03 3.01 -1.50
CA GLY A 82 -0.80 4.09 -0.53
C GLY A 82 -1.82 4.13 0.61
N ARG A 83 -3.08 3.78 0.35
CA ARG A 83 -4.11 3.62 1.39
C ARG A 83 -3.78 2.40 2.26
N TYR A 84 -3.44 1.27 1.65
CA TYR A 84 -3.14 0.03 2.37
C TYR A 84 -1.85 0.10 3.18
N ALA A 85 -0.84 0.83 2.69
CA ALA A 85 0.42 1.10 3.39
C ALA A 85 0.19 1.59 4.83
N ARG A 86 -0.85 2.40 5.07
CA ARG A 86 -1.19 2.93 6.41
C ARG A 86 -1.64 1.86 7.40
N GLU A 87 -1.97 0.66 6.94
CA GLU A 87 -2.30 -0.52 7.75
C GLU A 87 -1.06 -1.34 8.11
N ALA A 88 0.12 -1.05 7.53
CA ALA A 88 1.33 -1.81 7.83
C ALA A 88 1.76 -1.62 9.30
N ALA A 89 2.22 -2.70 9.91
CA ALA A 89 2.51 -2.74 11.35
C ALA A 89 3.63 -1.78 11.78
N ASP A 90 4.54 -1.48 10.85
CA ASP A 90 5.68 -0.61 11.00
C ASP A 90 5.49 0.72 10.27
N TYR A 91 4.29 1.09 9.79
CA TYR A 91 4.08 2.34 9.07
C TYR A 91 2.81 3.07 9.55
N GLY A 92 2.98 4.27 10.10
CA GLY A 92 1.86 5.03 10.64
C GLY A 92 2.08 6.53 10.53
N GLY A 93 1.13 7.23 9.88
CA GLY A 93 1.20 8.68 9.70
C GLY A 93 2.28 9.13 8.72
N GLY A 94 2.62 8.31 7.72
CA GLY A 94 3.63 8.64 6.70
C GLY A 94 5.08 8.35 7.13
N ARG A 95 5.29 7.60 8.21
CA ARG A 95 6.62 7.30 8.75
C ARG A 95 6.75 5.85 9.15
N ILE A 96 7.91 5.27 8.85
CA ILE A 96 8.31 3.95 9.34
C ILE A 96 8.57 4.06 10.85
N ARG A 97 7.91 3.20 11.62
CA ARG A 97 8.07 3.04 13.05
C ARG A 97 9.00 1.86 13.29
N PRO A 98 10.05 2.00 14.11
CA PRO A 98 10.80 0.86 14.59
C PRO A 98 9.83 -0.13 15.22
N ARG A 99 9.91 -1.42 14.85
CA ARG A 99 9.14 -2.47 15.50
C ARG A 99 9.39 -2.38 17.00
N ALA A 100 8.40 -1.92 17.77
CA ALA A 100 8.51 -1.92 19.22
C ALA A 100 8.82 -3.35 19.63
N ALA A 101 9.98 -3.57 20.26
CA ALA A 101 10.44 -4.88 20.64
C ALA A 101 9.38 -5.54 21.55
N ARG A 102 8.49 -6.35 20.98
CA ARG A 102 7.69 -7.29 21.77
C ARG A 102 8.64 -8.39 22.22
N GLY A 103 9.31 -8.16 23.34
CA GLY A 103 10.24 -9.12 23.93
C GLY A 103 11.21 -8.46 24.90
N GLY A 104 10.79 -8.30 26.14
CA GLY A 104 11.64 -7.84 27.24
C GLY A 104 10.90 -7.98 28.54
N ALA A 105 10.52 -9.22 28.88
CA ALA A 105 10.21 -9.55 30.27
C ALA A 105 11.39 -9.08 31.12
N GLN A 106 11.12 -8.10 31.98
CA GLN A 106 11.99 -7.65 33.05
C GLN A 106 12.47 -8.89 33.81
N ARG A 107 13.71 -9.29 33.58
CA ARG A 107 14.43 -10.14 34.52
C ARG A 107 15.04 -9.24 35.60
N ASP A 108 15.08 -9.83 36.79
CA ASP A 108 15.89 -9.47 37.96
C ASP A 108 15.28 -8.46 38.95
N ARG A 109 14.66 -8.99 40.00
CA ARG A 109 15.30 -9.12 41.32
C ARG A 109 14.70 -10.25 42.14
#